data_AF-A0A1Z4IDQ8-F1
#
_entry.id   AF-A0A1Z4IDQ8-F1
#
_cell.length_a   1.000
_cell.length_b   1.000
_cell.length_c   1.000
_cell.angle_alpha   90.00
_cell.angle_beta   90.00
_cell.angle_gamma   90.00
#
_symmetry.space_group_name_H-M   'P 1'
#
loop_
_entity.id
_entity.type
_entity.pdbx_description
1 polymer ?
#
loop_
_entity_poly.entity_id
_entity_poly.type
_entity_poly.pdbx_seq_one_letter_code
_entity_poly.pdbx_strand_id
1 'polypeptide(L)' 'MKSNFDNKKNPLLVWAGKGLKYFLLMLVGLAIAFVISHTFKVILILALLQSPDIWLWIARMAITLFCLFAIAMIFESWS' A
#
# COMPACT_ATOMS: atom_id res chain seq x y z
N MET A 1 32.74 21.45 1.70
CA MET A 1 32.15 20.86 2.92
C MET A 1 31.35 19.65 2.49
N LYS A 2 31.84 18.44 2.75
CA LYS A 2 31.26 17.18 2.27
C LYS A 2 30.01 16.88 3.10
N SER A 3 28.84 16.89 2.48
CA SER A 3 27.56 16.58 3.12
C SER A 3 27.49 15.08 3.43
N ASN A 4 28.13 14.69 4.53
CA ASN A 4 27.96 13.38 5.15
C ASN A 4 26.62 13.36 5.89
N PHE A 5 25.50 13.48 5.16
CA PHE A 5 24.25 12.89 5.63
C PHE A 5 24.39 11.38 5.39
N ASP A 6 25.21 10.76 6.23
CA ASP A 6 25.28 9.32 6.39
C ASP A 6 23.88 8.82 6.76
N ASN A 7 23.11 8.46 5.73
CA ASN A 7 22.77 7.07 5.43
C ASN A 7 22.44 6.13 6.61
N LYS A 8 21.91 6.63 7.73
CA LYS A 8 21.07 5.84 8.65
C LYS A 8 19.64 5.91 8.16
N LYS A 9 19.39 5.43 6.95
CA LYS A 9 18.02 5.13 6.54
C LYS A 9 17.56 4.01 7.45
N ASN A 10 16.75 4.33 8.45
CA ASN A 10 16.23 3.34 9.38
C ASN A 10 15.61 2.20 8.56
N PRO A 11 16.08 0.95 8.70
CA PRO A 11 15.66 -0.15 7.85
C PRO A 11 14.14 -0.33 7.89
N LEU A 12 13.51 -0.01 9.02
CA LEU A 12 12.06 0.04 9.23
C LEU A 12 11.35 1.02 8.30
N LEU A 13 11.90 2.22 8.09
CA LEU A 13 11.27 3.25 7.25
C LEU A 13 11.45 2.94 5.76
N VAL A 14 12.59 2.36 5.39
CA VAL A 14 12.80 1.81 4.03
C VAL A 14 11.82 0.66 3.77
N TRP A 15 11.58 -0.20 4.76
CA TRP A 15 10.63 -1.30 4.66
C TRP A 15 9.20 -0.80 4.56
N ALA A 16 8.80 0.16 5.39
CA ALA A 16 7.48 0.77 5.35
C ALA A 16 7.24 1.51 4.03
N GLY A 17 8.22 2.27 3.53
CA GLY A 17 8.15 2.94 2.23
C GLY A 17 8.08 1.96 1.05
N LYS A 18 8.84 0.86 1.10
CA LYS A 18 8.70 -0.24 0.13
C LYS A 18 7.32 -0.86 0.20
N GLY A 19 6.83 -1.17 1.40
CA GLY A 19 5.50 -1.72 1.64
C GLY A 19 4.42 -0.84 1.02
N LEU A 20 4.48 0.47 1.28
CA LEU A 20 3.56 1.45 0.72
C LEU A 20 3.61 1.49 -0.81
N LYS A 21 4.82 1.46 -1.40
CA LYS A 21 4.99 1.41 -2.86
C LYS A 21 4.35 0.14 -3.46
N TYR A 22 4.56 -1.02 -2.84
CA TYR A 22 3.94 -2.27 -3.30
C TYR A 22 2.42 -2.26 -3.12
N PHE A 23 1.92 -1.66 -2.04
CA PHE A 23 0.49 -1.51 -1.79
C PHE A 23 -0.18 -0.61 -2.84
N LEU A 24 0.44 0.53 -3.18
CA LEU A 24 -0.01 1.39 -4.27
C LEU A 24 -0.01 0.67 -5.63
N LEU A 25 1.03 -0.11 -5.92
CA LEU A 25 1.10 -0.93 -7.13
C LEU A 25 -0.04 -1.96 -7.18
N MET A 26 -0.34 -2.60 -6.05
CA MET A 26 -1.46 -3.53 -5.93
C MET A 26 -2.80 -2.84 -6.20
N LEU A 27 -3.03 -1.66 -5.62
CA LEU A 27 -4.25 -0.87 -5.86
C LEU A 27 -4.39 -0.46 -7.32
N VAL A 28 -3.30 -0.07 -7.98
CA VAL A 28 -3.30 0.26 -9.41
C VAL A 28 -3.67 -0.97 -10.25
N GLY A 29 -3.08 -2.13 -9.96
CA GLY A 29 -3.45 -3.38 -10.65
C GLY A 29 -4.92 -3.74 -10.46
N LEU A 30 -5.44 -3.53 -9.25
CA LEU A 30 -6.84 -3.79 -8.92
C LEU A 30 -7.79 -2.81 -9.63
N ALA A 31 -7.42 -1.53 -9.72
CA ALA A 31 -8.15 -0.52 -10.48
C ALA A 31 -8.18 -0.85 -11.98
N ILE A 32 -7.05 -1.29 -12.55
CA ILE A 32 -6.99 -1.71 -13.96
C ILE A 32 -7.90 -2.92 -14.19
N ALA A 33 -7.85 -3.93 -13.33
CA ALA A 33 -8.74 -5.10 -13.40
C ALA A 33 -10.23 -4.71 -13.32
N PHE A 34 -10.56 -3.72 -12.47
CA PHE A 34 -11.91 -3.17 -12.36
C PHE A 34 -12.36 -2.49 -13.65
N VAL A 35 -11.54 -1.61 -14.23
CA VAL A 35 -11.87 -0.91 -15.50
C VAL A 35 -12.06 -1.92 -16.63
N ILE A 36 -11.19 -2.92 -16.74
CA ILE A 36 -11.30 -3.97 -17.77
C ILE A 36 -12.58 -4.78 -17.54
N SER A 37 -12.82 -5.29 -16.34
CA SER A 37 -14.03 -6.08 -16.04
C SER A 37 -15.32 -5.29 -16.32
N HIS A 38 -15.34 -4.00 -15.99
CA HIS A 38 -16.46 -3.10 -16.26
C HIS A 38 -16.66 -2.87 -17.77
N THR A 39 -15.57 -2.67 -18.52
CA THR A 39 -15.62 -2.45 -19.98
C THR A 39 -16.14 -3.69 -20.72
N PHE A 40 -15.70 -4.88 -20.31
CA PHE A 40 -16.11 -6.14 -20.90
C PHE A 40 -17.45 -6.67 -20.35
N LYS A 41 -18.09 -5.95 -19.41
CA LYS A 41 -19.33 -6.37 -18.72
C LYS A 41 -19.28 -7.81 -18.21
N VAL A 42 -18.12 -8.25 -17.71
CA VAL A 42 -17.99 -9.60 -17.17
C VAL A 42 -18.60 -9.61 -15.77
N ILE A 43 -19.91 -9.89 -15.70
CA ILE A 43 -20.73 -9.81 -14.48
C ILE A 43 -20.12 -10.63 -13.33
N LEU A 44 -19.57 -11.80 -13.63
CA LEU A 44 -18.96 -12.69 -12.63
C LEU A 44 -17.75 -12.05 -11.95
N ILE A 45 -16.87 -11.41 -12.72
CA ILE A 45 -15.65 -10.78 -12.21
C ILE A 45 -16.03 -9.48 -11.47
N LEU A 46 -17.00 -8.73 -11.99
CA LEU A 46 -17.46 -7.50 -11.35
C LEU A 46 -18.12 -7.78 -9.99
N ALA A 47 -18.93 -8.84 -9.89
CA ALA A 47 -19.55 -9.26 -8.63
C ALA A 47 -18.51 -9.74 -7.61
N LEU A 48 -17.48 -10.48 -8.05
CA LEU A 48 -16.37 -10.88 -7.18
C LEU A 48 -15.57 -9.66 -6.71
N LEU A 49 -15.23 -8.75 -7.62
CA LEU A 49 -14.36 -7.60 -7.32
C LEU A 49 -15.05 -6.53 -6.47
N GLN A 50 -16.37 -6.40 -6.61
CA GLN A 50 -17.21 -5.50 -5.81
C GLN A 50 -17.71 -6.14 -4.51
N SER A 51 -17.27 -7.36 -4.19
CA SER A 51 -17.66 -8.00 -2.94
C SER A 51 -17.15 -7.18 -1.74
N PRO A 52 -18.02 -6.88 -0.77
CA PRO A 52 -17.66 -6.04 0.37
C PRO A 52 -16.54 -6.66 1.21
N ASP A 53 -16.47 -7.99 1.28
CA ASP A 53 -15.41 -8.71 2.00
C ASP A 53 -14.00 -8.41 1.47
N ILE A 54 -13.82 -8.31 0.14
CA ILE A 54 -12.52 -7.99 -0.46
C ILE A 54 -12.14 -6.55 -0.14
N TRP A 55 -13.11 -5.63 -0.23
CA TRP A 55 -12.88 -4.23 0.11
C TRP A 55 -12.53 -4.04 1.58
N LEU A 56 -13.18 -4.80 2.46
CA LEU A 56 -12.92 -4.80 3.89
C LEU A 56 -11.54 -5.38 4.20
N TRP A 57 -11.13 -6.44 3.50
CA TRP A 57 -9.77 -6.99 3.58
C TRP A 57 -8.71 -5.98 3.13
N ILE A 58 -8.93 -5.32 1.98
CA ILE A 58 -8.02 -4.29 1.45
C ILE A 58 -7.91 -3.13 2.42
N ALA A 59 -9.02 -2.64 2.96
CA ALA A 59 -9.03 -1.58 3.96
C ALA A 59 -8.26 -1.98 5.22
N ARG A 60 -8.42 -3.23 5.70
CA ARG A 60 -7.70 -3.74 6.86
C ARG A 60 -6.20 -3.81 6.63
N MET A 61 -5.78 -4.24 5.44
CA MET A 61 -4.36 -4.24 5.04
C MET A 61 -3.82 -2.81 4.95
N ALA A 62 -4.59 -1.88 4.38
CA ALA A 62 -4.22 -0.47 4.28
C ALA A 62 -3.98 0.16 5.66
N ILE A 63 -4.92 -0.06 6.60
CA ILE A 63 -4.82 0.44 7.97
C ILE A 63 -3.60 -0.14 8.69
N THR A 64 -3.36 -1.45 8.54
CA THR A 64 -2.20 -2.13 9.15
C THR A 64 -0.89 -1.55 8.62
N LEU A 65 -0.81 -1.33 7.31
CA LEU A 65 0.36 -0.74 6.65
C LEU A 65 0.58 0.70 7.08
N PHE A 66 -0.51 1.49 7.17
CA PHE A 66 -0.46 2.88 7.63
C PHE A 66 -0.01 2.98 9.08
N CYS A 67 -0.47 2.06 9.94
CA CYS A 67 -0.05 1.99 11.34
C CYS A 67 1.45 1.65 11.45
N LEU A 68 1.93 0.66 10.69
CA LEU A 68 3.36 0.35 10.58
C LEU A 68 4.19 1.54 10.10
N PHE A 69 3.66 2.29 9.13
CA PHE A 69 4.31 3.50 8.62
C PHE A 69 4.38 4.60 9.69
N ALA A 70 3.28 4.84 10.41
CA ALA A 70 3.24 5.82 11.51
C ALA A 70 4.22 5.45 12.63
N ILE A 71 4.29 4.17 13.02
CA ILE A 71 5.25 3.68 14.03
C ILE A 71 6.69 3.89 13.55
N ALA A 72 6.98 3.60 12.28
CA ALA A 72 8.31 3.80 11.71
C ALA A 72 8.71 5.29 11.72
N MET A 73 7.78 6.20 11.41
CA MET A 73 7.99 7.65 11.47
C MET A 73 8.23 8.15 12.89
N ILE A 74 7.47 7.65 13.88
CA ILE A 74 7.66 8.01 15.30
C ILE A 74 9.03 7.54 15.80
N PHE A 75 9.44 6.32 15.45
CA PHE A 75 10.77 5.80 15.79
C PHE A 75 11.90 6.60 15.15
N GLU A 76 11.72 7.08 13.92
CA GLU A 76 12.70 7.97 13.29
C GLU A 76 12.76 9.33 13.98
N SER A 77 11.62 9.89 14.40
CA SER A 77 11.56 11.17 15.11
C SER A 77 12.16 11.13 16.53
N TRP A 78 12.36 9.94 17.10
CA TRP A 78 12.93 9.74 18.44
C TRP A 78 14.44 9.45 18.41
N SER A 79 15.04 9.27 17.22
CA SER A 79 16.48 9.09 17.01
C SER A 79 17.17 10.39 16.63
#